data_AF-A0A940FUP7-F1
#
_entry.id   AF-A0A940FUP7-F1
#
_cell.length_a   1.000
_cell.length_b   1.000
_cell.length_c   1.000
_cell.angle_alpha   90.00
_cell.angle_beta   90.00
_cell.angle_gamma   90.00
#
_symmetry.space_group_name_H-M   'P 1'
#
loop_
_entity.id
_entity.type
_entity.pdbx_description
1 polymer ?
#
loop_
_entity_poly.entity_id
_entity_poly.type
_entity_poly.pdbx_seq_one_letter_code
_entity_poly.pdbx_strand_id
1 'polypeptide(L)' 'MNITSIKTKKDYTIALQRLEIIFDAKRGTPEGDELEALSILIEHYENINDSTDVLIQEY' A
#
# COMPACT_ATOMS: atom_id res chain seq x y z
N MET A 1 0.06 7.48 12.16
CA MET A 1 -1.32 7.09 11.78
C MET A 1 -1.57 5.68 12.32
N ASN A 2 -2.80 5.21 12.52
CA ASN A 2 -3.06 3.84 13.05
C ASN A 2 -3.87 3.00 12.04
N ILE A 3 -3.38 2.96 10.79
CA ILE A 3 -3.96 2.09 9.76
C ILE A 3 -3.29 0.74 9.87
N THR A 4 -4.01 -0.23 10.44
CA THR A 4 -3.54 -1.61 10.58
C THR A 4 -4.00 -2.51 9.45
N SER A 5 -4.99 -2.09 8.65
CA SER A 5 -5.49 -2.85 7.50
C SER A 5 -6.21 -1.94 6.51
N ILE A 6 -5.96 -2.13 5.23
CA ILE A 6 -6.69 -1.44 4.16
C ILE A 6 -7.87 -2.32 3.76
N LYS A 7 -9.10 -1.83 4.02
CA LYS A 7 -10.35 -2.56 3.70
C LYS A 7 -11.26 -1.78 2.76
N THR A 8 -11.06 -0.47 2.66
CA THR A 8 -11.87 0.41 1.82
C THR A 8 -10.99 1.18 0.84
N LYS A 9 -11.57 1.63 -0.27
CA LYS A 9 -10.89 2.54 -1.22
C LYS A 9 -10.36 3.80 -0.55
N LYS A 10 -11.02 4.27 0.50
CA LYS A 10 -10.58 5.44 1.26
C LYS A 10 -9.29 5.16 2.01
N ASP A 11 -9.19 4.02 2.70
CA ASP A 11 -7.96 3.60 3.37
C ASP A 11 -6.82 3.40 2.37
N TYR A 12 -7.12 2.84 1.19
CA TYR A 12 -6.15 2.66 0.12
C TYR A 12 -5.60 3.99 -0.40
N THR A 13 -6.51 4.94 -0.66
CA THR A 13 -6.11 6.30 -1.11
C THR A 13 -5.26 7.00 -0.06
N ILE A 14 -5.64 6.90 1.22
CA ILE A 14 -4.87 7.47 2.33
C ILE A 14 -3.49 6.83 2.45
N ALA A 15 -3.42 5.50 2.33
CA ALA A 15 -2.16 4.77 2.36
C ALA A 15 -1.23 5.20 1.22
N LEU A 16 -1.75 5.36 0.00
CA LEU A 16 -1.01 5.87 -1.14
C LEU A 16 -0.49 7.30 -0.89
N GLN A 17 -1.35 8.22 -0.45
CA GLN A 17 -0.92 9.59 -0.13
C GLN A 17 0.16 9.61 0.95
N ARG A 18 0.06 8.71 1.93
CA ARG A 18 1.07 8.60 2.98
C ARG A 18 2.37 8.03 2.43
N LEU A 19 2.30 7.01 1.58
CA LEU A 19 3.43 6.41 0.89
C LEU A 19 4.21 7.46 0.09
N GLU A 20 3.52 8.36 -0.64
CA GLU A 20 4.16 9.46 -1.38
C GLU A 20 4.92 10.43 -0.46
N ILE A 21 4.39 10.71 0.73
CA ILE A 21 5.02 11.61 1.71
C ILE A 21 6.31 11.00 2.27
N ILE A 22 6.28 9.69 2.55
CA ILE A 22 7.42 8.97 3.15
C ILE A 22 8.25 8.23 2.09
N PHE A 23 8.02 8.46 0.80
CA PHE A 23 8.69 7.74 -0.29
C PHE A 23 10.21 7.95 -0.29
N ASP A 24 10.66 9.13 0.14
CA ASP A 24 12.08 9.47 0.29
C ASP A 24 12.65 9.06 1.67
N ALA A 25 11.85 8.39 2.50
CA ALA A 25 12.28 7.99 3.84
C ALA A 25 13.45 7.00 3.77
N LYS A 26 14.47 7.26 4.59
CA LYS A 26 15.65 6.40 4.67
C LYS A 26 15.34 5.13 5.44
N ARG A 27 15.93 4.03 4.98
CA ARG A 27 15.87 2.74 5.67
C ARG A 27 16.40 2.86 7.10
N GLY A 28 15.70 2.27 8.06
CA GLY A 28 16.03 2.35 9.49
C GLY A 28 15.56 3.63 10.19
N THR A 29 14.78 4.47 9.53
CA THR A 29 14.01 5.55 10.17
C THR A 29 12.59 5.08 10.45
N PRO A 30 11.88 5.67 11.44
CA PRO A 30 10.48 5.33 11.70
C PRO A 30 9.57 5.50 10.47
N GLU A 31 9.91 6.43 9.57
CA GLU A 31 9.19 6.65 8.31
C GLU A 31 9.48 5.54 7.29
N GLY A 32 10.71 5.02 7.23
CA GLY A 32 11.04 3.87 6.37
C GLY A 32 10.37 2.58 6.84
N ASP A 33 10.26 2.38 8.15
CA ASP A 33 9.52 1.26 8.75
C ASP A 33 8.01 1.37 8.43
N GLU A 34 7.45 2.58 8.49
CA GLU A 34 6.08 2.88 8.06
C GLU A 34 5.90 2.65 6.55
N LEU A 35 6.89 2.97 5.71
CA LEU A 35 6.86 2.73 4.27
C LEU A 35 6.81 1.24 3.93
N GLU A 36 7.65 0.41 4.55
CA GLU A 36 7.61 -1.05 4.35
C GLU A 36 6.24 -1.62 4.76
N ALA A 37 5.71 -1.20 5.92
CA ALA A 37 4.40 -1.65 6.39
C ALA A 37 3.27 -1.23 5.44
N LEU A 38 3.25 0.03 4.99
CA LEU A 38 2.24 0.53 4.05
C LEU A 38 2.31 -0.19 2.70
N SER A 39 3.52 -0.45 2.19
CA SER A 39 3.71 -1.18 0.94
C SER A 39 3.06 -2.57 0.98
N ILE A 40 3.25 -3.31 2.08
CA ILE A 40 2.64 -4.64 2.27
C ILE A 40 1.11 -4.55 2.36
N LEU A 41 0.59 -3.54 3.08
CA LEU A 41 -0.86 -3.35 3.22
C LEU A 41 -1.55 -3.02 1.90
N ILE A 42 -0.90 -2.18 1.08
CA ILE A 42 -1.37 -1.81 -0.26
C ILE A 42 -1.39 -3.04 -1.16
N GLU A 43 -0.28 -3.78 -1.24
CA GLU A 43 -0.17 -5.01 -2.04
C GLU A 43 -1.23 -6.04 -1.63
N HIS A 44 -1.44 -6.24 -0.33
CA HIS A 44 -2.46 -7.17 0.17
C HIS A 44 -3.89 -6.74 -0.20
N TYR A 45 -4.19 -5.44 -0.12
CA TYR A 45 -5.48 -4.92 -0.55
C TYR A 45 -5.68 -5.08 -2.07
N GLU A 46 -4.64 -4.79 -2.85
CA GLU A 46 -4.67 -4.99 -4.30
C GLU A 46 -4.85 -6.45 -4.62
N ASN A 47 -4.11 -7.38 -4.02
CA ASN A 47 -4.28 -8.82 -4.26
C ASN A 47 -5.72 -9.31 -3.99
N ILE A 48 -6.35 -8.85 -2.91
CA ILE A 48 -7.75 -9.18 -2.61
C ILE A 48 -8.72 -8.56 -3.62
N ASN A 49 -8.49 -7.30 -4.00
CA ASN A 49 -9.37 -6.57 -4.92
C ASN A 49 -9.14 -6.92 -6.40
N ASP A 50 -7.95 -7.40 -6.74
CA ASP A 50 -7.47 -7.83 -8.07
C ASP A 50 -7.83 -9.28 -8.37
N SER A 51 -8.24 -10.05 -7.36
CA SER A 51 -8.76 -11.42 -7.50
C SER A 51 -10.03 -11.54 -8.40
N THR A 52 -10.48 -10.47 -9.05
CA THR A 52 -11.47 -10.52 -10.14
C THR A 52 -10.93 -10.44 -11.56
N ASP A 53 -9.65 -10.18 -11.83
CA ASP A 53 -9.18 -10.10 -13.23
C ASP A 53 -7.64 -10.24 -13.40
N VAL A 54 -7.04 -11.37 -13.02
CA VAL A 54 -5.75 -11.76 -13.60
C VAL A 54 -6.02 -12.41 -14.97
N LEU A 55 -6.50 -11.60 -15.92
CA LEU A 55 -6.36 -11.81 -17.35
C LEU A 55 -5.60 -10.60 -17.93
N ILE A 56 -4.37 -10.42 -17.45
CA ILE A 56 -3.34 -9.78 -18.28
C ILE A 56 -3.07 -10.73 -19.47
N GLN A 57 -3.89 -10.60 -20.52
CA GLN A 57 -3.49 -11.02 -21.85
C GLN A 57 -2.27 -10.18 -22.23
N GLU A 58 -1.08 -10.80 -22.11
CA GLU A 58 0.07 -10.32 -22.85
C GLU A 58 -0.29 -10.34 -24.35
N TYR A 59 -0.11 -9.18 -24.97
CA TYR A 59 -0.38 -8.88 -26.38
C TYR A 59 0.54 -9.65 -27.34
#